data_AF-A0A484I6R1-F1
#
_entry.id   AF-A0A484I6R1-F1
#
_cell.length_a   1.000
_cell.length_b   1.000
_cell.length_c   1.000
_cell.angle_alpha   90.00
_cell.angle_beta   90.00
_cell.angle_gamma   90.00
#
_symmetry.space_group_name_H-M   'P 1'
#
loop_
_entity.id
_entity.type
_entity.pdbx_description
1 polymer ?
#
loop_
_entity_poly.entity_id
_entity_poly.type
_entity_poly.pdbx_seq_one_letter_code
_entity_poly.pdbx_strand_id
1 'polypeptide(L)' 'MSKGISMATDQSGATNSGHTCNLCGLTFQTKDEKEEHMKLEHSEHKQPSGVS' A
#
# COMPACT_ATOMS: atom_id res chain seq x y z
N MET A 1 23.35 32.47 6.40
CA MET A 1 22.87 31.16 6.88
C MET A 1 21.51 30.90 6.23
N SER A 2 21.51 30.46 4.98
CA SER A 2 20.31 30.30 4.16
C SER A 2 19.62 28.98 4.54
N LYS A 3 18.51 29.06 5.28
CA LYS A 3 17.71 27.89 5.65
C LYS A 3 16.96 27.39 4.40
N GLY A 4 17.30 26.21 3.92
CA GLY A 4 16.52 25.48 2.92
C GLY A 4 15.24 24.97 3.57
N ILE A 5 14.09 25.37 3.04
CA ILE A 5 12.79 24.89 3.49
C ILE A 5 12.62 23.45 2.96
N SER A 6 12.51 22.48 3.88
CA SER A 6 12.19 21.10 3.56
C SER A 6 10.75 21.05 3.03
N MET A 7 10.60 20.59 1.79
CA MET A 7 9.29 20.30 1.19
C MET A 7 8.68 19.08 1.87
N ALA A 8 7.99 19.30 2.99
CA ALA A 8 6.95 18.40 3.44
C ALA A 8 5.65 18.91 2.80
N THR A 9 5.33 18.40 1.61
CA THR A 9 3.96 18.50 1.08
C THR A 9 3.09 17.59 1.95
N ASP A 10 2.58 18.19 3.03
CA ASP A 10 1.34 17.77 3.66
C ASP A 10 0.23 17.88 2.60
N GLN A 11 -0.26 16.73 2.16
CA GLN A 11 -1.47 16.63 1.36
C GLN A 11 -2.55 15.95 2.21
N SER A 12 -3.02 16.69 3.22
CA SER A 12 -4.30 16.42 3.84
C SER A 12 -5.42 16.94 2.92
N GLY A 13 -5.98 16.05 2.09
CA GLY A 13 -7.03 16.42 1.14
C GLY A 13 -7.67 15.23 0.42
N ALA A 14 -8.64 14.61 1.09
CA ALA A 14 -9.68 13.71 0.55
C ALA A 14 -9.26 12.39 -0.12
N THR A 15 -9.58 11.28 0.57
CA THR A 15 -9.82 9.92 0.03
C THR A 15 -8.68 9.25 -0.74
N ASN A 16 -7.55 8.96 -0.10
CA ASN A 16 -6.56 7.99 -0.62
C ASN A 16 -6.35 6.78 0.31
N SER A 17 -7.39 6.40 1.06
CA SER A 17 -7.38 5.25 1.97
C SER A 17 -7.50 3.88 1.25
N GLY A 18 -7.42 3.84 -0.09
CA GLY A 18 -7.82 2.65 -0.85
C GLY A 18 -6.75 1.56 -0.97
N HIS A 19 -5.47 1.94 -0.94
CA HIS A 19 -4.39 1.08 -1.43
C HIS A 19 -3.23 0.95 -0.45
N THR A 20 -3.50 1.04 0.85
CA THR A 20 -2.50 0.70 1.88
C THR A 20 -2.56 -0.80 2.17
N CYS A 21 -1.39 -1.42 2.30
CA CYS A 21 -1.22 -2.78 2.77
C CYS A 21 -1.45 -2.84 4.29
N ASN A 22 -2.38 -3.70 4.74
CA ASN A 22 -2.69 -3.84 6.16
C ASN A 22 -1.67 -4.69 6.93
N LEU A 23 -0.75 -5.36 6.23
CA LEU A 23 0.26 -6.23 6.83
C LEU A 23 1.57 -5.48 7.10
N CYS A 24 2.00 -4.60 6.18
CA CYS A 24 3.25 -3.86 6.30
C CYS A 24 3.10 -2.34 6.29
N GLY A 25 1.91 -1.80 6.01
CA GLY A 25 1.64 -0.36 6.00
C GLY A 25 2.10 0.39 4.74
N LEU A 26 2.60 -0.31 3.71
CA LEU A 26 2.98 0.30 2.44
C LEU A 26 1.76 0.86 1.71
N THR A 27 1.88 2.08 1.20
CA THR A 27 0.80 2.73 0.44
C THR A 27 1.16 2.75 -1.04
N PHE A 28 0.23 2.30 -1.88
CA PHE A 28 0.38 2.19 -3.32
C PHE A 28 -0.45 3.26 -4.04
N GLN A 29 -0.07 3.58 -5.28
CA GLN A 29 -0.79 4.55 -6.10
C GLN A 29 -2.08 3.97 -6.67
N THR A 30 -2.12 2.65 -6.87
CA THR A 30 -3.26 1.92 -7.44
C THR A 30 -3.58 0.62 -6.70
N LYS A 31 -4.79 0.09 -6.93
CA LYS A 31 -5.23 -1.22 -6.40
C LYS A 31 -4.39 -2.37 -6.94
N ASP A 32 -4.03 -2.31 -8.22
CA ASP A 32 -3.27 -3.35 -8.93
C ASP A 32 -1.89 -3.55 -8.30
N GLU A 33 -1.17 -2.44 -8.06
CA GLU A 33 0.12 -2.47 -7.37
C GLU A 33 0.01 -3.07 -5.96
N LYS A 34 -1.06 -2.75 -5.21
CA LYS A 34 -1.34 -3.37 -3.91
C LYS A 34 -1.60 -4.88 -4.05
N GLU A 35 -2.35 -5.31 -5.05
CA GLU A 35 -2.66 -6.73 -5.26
C GLU A 35 -1.42 -7.53 -5.67
N GLU A 36 -0.60 -7.01 -6.57
CA GLU A 36 0.68 -7.62 -6.94
C GLU A 36 1.64 -7.65 -5.74
N HIS A 37 1.70 -6.57 -4.94
CA HIS A 37 2.44 -6.57 -3.68
C HIS A 37 1.96 -7.67 -2.72
N MET A 38 0.64 -7.79 -2.51
CA MET A 38 0.07 -8.85 -1.69
C MET A 38 0.43 -10.22 -2.24
N LYS A 39 0.47 -10.36 -3.56
CA LYS A 39 0.79 -11.63 -4.21
C LYS A 39 2.26 -12.01 -4.12
N LEU A 40 3.19 -11.06 -4.16
CA LEU A 40 4.62 -11.34 -4.13
C LEU A 40 5.15 -11.43 -2.70
N GLU A 41 4.72 -10.50 -1.83
CA GLU A 41 5.28 -10.34 -0.49
C GLU A 41 4.45 -11.03 0.60
N HIS A 42 3.14 -11.22 0.35
CA HIS A 42 2.18 -11.69 1.35
C HIS A 42 1.27 -12.82 0.85
N SER A 43 1.62 -13.49 -0.26
CA SER A 43 0.89 -14.67 -0.72
C SER A 43 1.13 -15.79 0.26
N GLU A 44 0.31 -15.86 1.30
CA GLU A 44 0.14 -17.09 2.05
C GLU A 44 -0.64 -18.02 1.14
N HIS A 45 -0.04 -19.16 0.80
CA HIS A 45 -0.56 -20.17 -0.11
C HIS A 45 -2.08 -20.33 0.05
N LYS A 46 -2.87 -19.73 -0.85
CA LYS A 46 -4.31 -19.92 -0.90
C LYS A 46 -4.57 -21.37 -1.31
N GLN A 47 -4.47 -22.28 -0.36
CA GLN A 47 -4.96 -23.64 -0.49
C GLN A 47 -6.44 -23.52 -0.84
N PRO A 48 -6.91 -24.04 -1.98
CA PRO A 48 -8.34 -24.18 -2.18
C PRO A 48 -8.81 -25.27 -1.20
N SER A 49 -9.27 -24.86 -0.02
CA SER A 49 -10.12 -25.71 0.82
C SER A 49 -11.42 -25.93 0.06
N GLY A 50 -11.47 -27.01 -0.70
CA GLY A 50 -12.61 -27.34 -1.55
C GLY A 50 -12.41 -28.64 -2.31
N VAL A 51 -11.96 -29.69 -1.62
CA VAL A 51 -12.32 -31.05 -2.04
C VAL A 51 -13.49 -31.47 -1.15
N SER A 52 -14.66 -31.61 -1.76
CA SER A 52 -15.85 -32.25 -1.19
C SER A 52 -16.55 -32.97 -2.33
#